data_AF-A0A7S1CPH1-F1
#
_entry.id   AF-A0A7S1CPH1-F1
#
_cell.length_a   1.000
_cell.length_b   1.000
_cell.length_c   1.000
_cell.angle_alpha   90.00
_cell.angle_beta   90.00
_cell.angle_gamma   90.00
#
_symmetry.space_group_name_H-M   'P 1'
#
loop_
_entity.id
_entity.type
_entity.pdbx_description
1 polymer ?
#
loop_
_entity_poly.entity_id
_entity_poly.type
_entity_poly.pdbx_seq_one_letter_code
_entity_poly.pdbx_strand_id
1 'polypeptide(L)'
;GRLRAAMGDDGEKLTMGVDLNCVVDIGDALDAAVSNGFEFITAPLVHPRFRRDAIGVSDAREGEFTRSDLELESKHWTTSVVGKLSPWLDLDSRHAAVRDASVKAFKQEMAWASHLSVPAVITPAPKFDCFNFAHHLNHTVSSGYVNAWVRVPLVYNHTMLGEPAPDAHLRPPTILGGPDLHGVEASDEAVGDAADGAGGGAAASA
;
A
#
# COMPACT_ATOMS: atom_id res chain seq x y z
N GLY A 1 -20.59 -21.33 -2.05
CA GLY A 1 -21.46 -21.37 -3.24
C GLY A 1 -20.67 -20.83 -4.41
N ARG A 2 -20.53 -21.59 -5.50
CA ARG A 2 -19.79 -21.16 -6.69
C ARG A 2 -20.55 -20.03 -7.38
N LEU A 3 -19.93 -18.87 -7.54
CA LEU A 3 -20.37 -17.88 -8.52
C LEU A 3 -20.07 -18.49 -9.89
N ARG A 4 -21.09 -19.08 -10.52
CA ARG A 4 -21.02 -19.39 -11.95
C ARG A 4 -21.02 -18.05 -12.68
N ALA A 5 -20.03 -17.84 -13.55
CA ALA A 5 -20.08 -16.76 -14.53
C ALA A 5 -21.47 -16.78 -15.18
N ALA A 6 -22.22 -15.70 -15.00
CA ALA A 6 -23.52 -15.54 -15.63
C ALA A 6 -23.25 -15.42 -17.14
N MET A 7 -23.51 -16.50 -17.86
CA MET A 7 -23.41 -16.52 -19.31
C MET A 7 -24.58 -15.67 -19.83
N GLY A 8 -24.26 -14.54 -20.46
CA GLY A 8 -25.27 -13.73 -21.14
C GLY A 8 -25.88 -14.51 -22.30
N ASP A 9 -27.16 -14.24 -22.60
CA ASP A 9 -27.97 -14.92 -23.62
C ASP A 9 -27.36 -14.85 -25.03
N ASP A 10 -26.39 -13.94 -25.24
CA ASP A 10 -25.72 -13.69 -26.52
C ASP A 10 -24.36 -14.41 -26.69
N GLY A 11 -23.96 -15.27 -25.75
CA GLY A 11 -22.65 -15.94 -25.79
C GLY A 11 -21.47 -15.05 -25.37
N GLU A 12 -21.75 -13.86 -24.83
CA GLU A 12 -20.74 -12.98 -24.23
C GLU A 12 -20.27 -13.53 -22.88
N LYS A 13 -18.95 -13.76 -22.79
CA LYS A 13 -18.28 -14.21 -21.57
C LYS A 13 -17.99 -13.00 -20.68
N LEU A 14 -18.62 -12.95 -19.51
CA LEU A 14 -18.32 -11.96 -18.49
C LEU A 14 -16.99 -12.31 -17.80
N THR A 15 -15.96 -11.50 -18.04
CA THR A 15 -14.69 -11.60 -17.30
C THR A 15 -14.76 -10.78 -16.02
N MET A 16 -14.46 -11.42 -14.90
CA MET A 16 -14.41 -10.80 -13.58
C MET A 16 -13.05 -11.03 -12.93
N GLY A 17 -12.55 -10.01 -12.23
CA GLY A 17 -11.35 -10.10 -11.40
C GLY A 17 -11.61 -9.65 -9.98
N VAL A 18 -10.74 -10.07 -9.06
CA VAL A 18 -10.81 -9.70 -7.63
C VAL A 18 -9.70 -8.72 -7.27
N ASP A 19 -10.07 -7.66 -6.52
CA ASP A 19 -9.12 -6.65 -6.06
C ASP A 19 -8.53 -6.95 -4.67
N LEU A 20 -7.21 -7.15 -4.62
CA LEU A 20 -6.48 -7.49 -3.41
C LEU A 20 -5.50 -6.35 -3.05
N ASN A 21 -5.48 -5.99 -1.76
CA ASN A 21 -4.52 -5.02 -1.21
C ASN A 21 -3.42 -5.67 -0.36
N CYS A 22 -3.64 -6.92 0.08
CA CYS A 22 -2.70 -7.70 0.86
C CYS A 22 -2.65 -9.10 0.24
N VAL A 23 -1.47 -9.47 -0.25
CA VAL A 23 -1.21 -10.76 -0.90
C VAL A 23 0.07 -11.30 -0.28
N VAL A 24 -0.07 -12.22 0.68
CA VAL A 24 1.08 -12.88 1.32
C VAL A 24 1.70 -13.85 0.31
N ASP A 25 0.89 -14.79 -0.18
CA ASP A 25 1.24 -15.72 -1.25
C ASP A 25 0.34 -15.45 -2.46
N ILE A 26 0.95 -15.26 -3.63
CA ILE A 26 0.21 -14.93 -4.86
C ILE A 26 -0.35 -16.17 -5.55
N GLY A 27 0.28 -17.33 -5.37
CA GLY A 27 -0.22 -18.61 -5.86
C GLY A 27 -1.50 -18.98 -5.13
N ASP A 28 -1.48 -18.97 -3.80
CA ASP A 28 -2.66 -19.26 -2.97
C ASP A 28 -3.79 -18.25 -3.23
N ALA A 29 -3.46 -16.97 -3.41
CA ALA A 29 -4.43 -15.93 -3.73
C ALA A 29 -5.08 -16.14 -5.10
N LEU A 30 -4.31 -16.56 -6.10
CA LEU A 30 -4.82 -16.88 -7.43
C LEU A 30 -5.68 -18.15 -7.41
N ASP A 31 -5.24 -19.20 -6.73
CA ASP A 31 -5.99 -20.45 -6.58
C ASP A 31 -7.32 -20.23 -5.85
N ALA A 32 -7.32 -19.39 -4.82
CA ALA A 32 -8.53 -18.97 -4.13
C ALA A 32 -9.45 -18.17 -5.06
N ALA A 33 -8.92 -17.25 -5.87
CA ALA A 33 -9.70 -16.47 -6.83
C ALA A 33 -10.36 -17.37 -7.89
N VAL A 34 -9.60 -18.28 -8.48
CA VAL A 34 -10.08 -19.25 -9.48
C VAL A 34 -11.14 -20.17 -8.87
N SER A 35 -10.92 -20.64 -7.64
CA SER A 35 -11.90 -21.47 -6.91
C SER A 35 -13.24 -20.76 -6.66
N ASN A 36 -13.20 -19.42 -6.55
CA ASN A 36 -14.39 -18.57 -6.40
C ASN A 36 -15.01 -18.12 -7.73
N GLY A 37 -14.42 -18.49 -8.87
CA GLY A 37 -14.96 -18.18 -10.20
C GLY A 37 -14.43 -16.87 -10.83
N PHE A 38 -13.35 -16.29 -10.29
CA PHE A 38 -12.67 -15.15 -10.89
C PHE A 38 -11.63 -15.59 -11.92
N GLU A 39 -11.42 -14.78 -12.97
CA GLU A 39 -10.47 -15.08 -14.05
C GLU A 39 -9.07 -14.52 -13.79
N PHE A 40 -8.98 -13.44 -13.01
CA PHE A 40 -7.71 -12.78 -12.67
C PHE A 40 -7.77 -12.10 -11.29
N ILE A 41 -6.60 -11.79 -10.75
CA ILE A 41 -6.44 -11.02 -9.52
C ILE A 41 -5.77 -9.67 -9.83
N THR A 42 -6.10 -8.62 -9.07
CA THR A 42 -5.31 -7.40 -9.05
C THR A 42 -4.52 -7.34 -7.75
N ALA A 43 -3.19 -7.34 -7.86
CA ALA A 43 -2.28 -7.48 -6.73
C ALA A 43 -1.19 -6.40 -6.75
N PRO A 44 -0.77 -5.91 -5.57
CA PRO A 44 0.37 -4.99 -5.49
C PRO A 44 1.66 -5.71 -5.89
N LEU A 45 2.37 -5.17 -6.89
CA LEU A 45 3.64 -5.75 -7.36
C LEU A 45 4.81 -5.45 -6.43
N VAL A 46 4.66 -4.41 -5.63
CA VAL A 46 5.55 -4.02 -4.53
C VAL A 46 4.69 -3.85 -3.30
N HIS A 47 5.21 -4.26 -2.14
CA HIS A 47 4.42 -4.19 -0.91
C HIS A 47 3.92 -2.74 -0.68
N PRO A 48 2.60 -2.49 -0.50
CA PRO A 48 2.03 -1.14 -0.45
C PRO A 48 2.55 -0.24 0.67
N ARG A 49 3.22 -0.82 1.68
CA ARG A 49 3.84 -0.06 2.78
C ARG A 49 5.36 0.10 2.62
N PHE A 50 5.95 -0.46 1.56
CA PHE A 50 7.37 -0.36 1.28
C PHE A 50 7.71 0.98 0.63
N ARG A 51 7.52 2.05 1.40
CA ARG A 51 7.82 3.42 0.97
C ARG A 51 9.34 3.62 0.89
N ARG A 52 9.80 4.15 -0.24
CA ARG A 52 11.17 4.61 -0.46
C ARG A 52 11.27 6.11 -0.23
N ASP A 53 12.37 6.53 0.38
CA ASP A 53 12.68 7.94 0.62
C ASP A 53 13.65 8.49 -0.42
N ALA A 54 13.72 9.82 -0.48
CA ALA A 54 14.68 10.53 -1.34
C ALA A 54 16.00 10.84 -0.64
N ILE A 55 16.09 10.60 0.67
CA ILE A 55 17.23 11.00 1.51
C ILE A 55 18.28 9.87 1.54
N GLY A 56 17.97 8.71 0.97
CA GLY A 56 18.89 7.57 0.86
C GLY A 56 18.89 6.68 2.11
N VAL A 57 18.06 6.98 3.11
CA VAL A 57 17.92 6.13 4.30
C VAL A 57 17.26 4.80 3.91
N SER A 58 16.37 4.82 2.92
CA SER A 58 15.80 3.59 2.36
C SER A 58 16.77 2.82 1.47
N ASP A 59 17.83 3.45 0.98
CA ASP A 59 18.83 2.79 0.12
C ASP A 59 19.77 1.91 0.95
N ALA A 60 19.93 2.23 2.24
CA ALA A 60 20.67 1.42 3.21
C ALA A 60 19.88 0.21 3.74
N ARG A 61 18.62 0.00 3.30
CA ARG A 61 17.83 -1.17 3.72
C ARG A 61 18.39 -2.41 3.05
N GLU A 62 18.89 -3.34 3.85
CA GLU A 62 19.22 -4.68 3.38
C GLU A 62 17.93 -5.47 3.11
N GLY A 63 17.86 -6.10 1.94
CA GLY A 63 16.72 -6.92 1.53
C GLY A 63 16.34 -6.74 0.07
N GLU A 64 15.53 -7.67 -0.42
CA GLU A 64 15.04 -7.65 -1.80
C GLU A 64 13.99 -6.55 -1.99
N PHE A 65 13.93 -6.01 -3.21
CA PHE A 65 12.99 -4.93 -3.54
C PHE A 65 11.54 -5.35 -3.40
N THR A 66 11.23 -6.55 -3.88
CA THR A 66 9.89 -7.13 -3.86
C THR A 66 10.03 -8.64 -4.05
N ARG A 67 8.88 -9.32 -4.06
CA ARG A 67 8.73 -10.75 -4.29
C ARG A 67 9.42 -11.22 -5.58
N SER A 68 9.85 -12.47 -5.61
CA SER A 68 10.49 -13.04 -6.80
C SER A 68 9.48 -13.30 -7.91
N ASP A 69 9.90 -13.12 -9.15
CA ASP A 69 9.15 -13.53 -10.34
C ASP A 69 8.91 -15.05 -10.40
N LEU A 70 9.79 -15.84 -9.75
CA LEU A 70 9.71 -17.30 -9.69
C LEU A 70 8.58 -17.83 -8.79
N GLU A 71 7.90 -16.97 -8.05
CA GLU A 71 6.78 -17.38 -7.18
C GLU A 71 5.54 -17.84 -7.96
N LEU A 72 5.46 -17.49 -9.25
CA LEU A 72 4.41 -17.93 -10.16
C LEU A 72 5.01 -18.30 -11.52
N GLU A 73 4.34 -19.21 -12.21
CA GLU A 73 4.66 -19.48 -13.61
C GLU A 73 4.45 -18.22 -14.46
N SER A 74 5.36 -17.97 -15.42
CA SER A 74 5.28 -16.82 -16.34
C SER A 74 3.93 -16.70 -17.07
N LYS A 75 3.25 -17.83 -17.31
CA LYS A 75 1.91 -17.85 -17.88
C LYS A 75 0.87 -17.20 -16.97
N HIS A 76 0.94 -17.43 -15.66
CA HIS A 76 0.01 -16.83 -14.70
C HIS A 76 0.22 -15.32 -14.58
N TRP A 77 1.48 -14.87 -14.58
CA TRP A 77 1.80 -13.43 -14.61
C TRP A 77 1.20 -12.72 -15.83
N THR A 78 1.34 -13.33 -17.01
CA THR A 78 0.91 -12.73 -18.28
C THR A 78 -0.60 -12.80 -18.54
N THR A 79 -1.34 -13.69 -17.88
CA THR A 79 -2.76 -13.94 -18.18
C THR A 79 -3.72 -13.70 -17.02
N SER A 80 -3.27 -13.86 -15.77
CA SER A 80 -4.16 -13.89 -14.59
C SER A 80 -3.78 -12.88 -13.50
N VAL A 81 -2.71 -12.12 -13.67
CA VAL A 81 -2.28 -11.11 -12.68
C VAL A 81 -2.27 -9.72 -13.30
N VAL A 82 -3.00 -8.81 -12.69
CA VAL A 82 -2.93 -7.38 -13.00
C VAL A 82 -2.18 -6.69 -11.87
N GLY A 83 -1.13 -5.95 -12.22
CA GLY A 83 -0.31 -5.24 -11.24
C GLY A 83 -1.06 -4.05 -10.64
N LYS A 84 -0.70 -3.66 -9.42
CA LYS A 84 -1.13 -2.39 -8.82
C LYS A 84 0.09 -1.61 -8.40
N LEU A 85 0.09 -0.33 -8.75
CA LEU A 85 1.07 0.60 -8.24
C LEU A 85 0.82 0.91 -6.76
N SER A 86 1.89 1.25 -6.08
CA SER A 86 1.86 1.66 -4.68
C SER A 86 0.94 2.86 -4.45
N PRO A 87 0.04 2.82 -3.44
CA PRO A 87 -0.91 3.89 -3.17
C PRO A 87 -0.26 5.16 -2.57
N TRP A 88 0.98 5.08 -2.11
CA TRP A 88 1.71 6.20 -1.50
C TRP A 88 2.45 7.08 -2.53
N LEU A 89 2.45 6.70 -3.81
CA LEU A 89 3.13 7.46 -4.85
C LEU A 89 2.46 8.84 -5.03
N ASP A 90 3.27 9.89 -4.91
CA ASP A 90 2.84 11.27 -5.04
C ASP A 90 3.78 12.06 -5.96
N LEU A 91 3.59 11.89 -7.27
CA LEU A 91 4.44 12.49 -8.31
C LEU A 91 4.23 14.01 -8.44
N ASP A 92 3.14 14.53 -7.89
CA ASP A 92 2.80 15.96 -7.93
C ASP A 92 2.89 16.60 -6.53
N SER A 93 3.67 15.98 -5.64
CA SER A 93 3.89 16.53 -4.30
C SER A 93 4.58 17.90 -4.34
N ARG A 94 4.14 18.82 -3.46
CA ARG A 94 4.78 20.14 -3.29
C ARG A 94 6.22 20.05 -2.78
N HIS A 95 6.55 18.95 -2.09
CA HIS A 95 7.90 18.70 -1.59
C HIS A 95 8.74 17.99 -2.65
N ALA A 96 9.79 18.65 -3.12
CA ALA A 96 10.67 18.12 -4.18
C ALA A 96 11.22 16.72 -3.85
N ALA A 97 11.65 16.50 -2.60
CA ALA A 97 12.15 15.19 -2.17
C ALA A 97 11.09 14.08 -2.30
N VAL A 98 9.83 14.35 -1.92
CA VAL A 98 8.75 13.36 -2.04
C VAL A 98 8.41 13.09 -3.50
N ARG A 99 8.38 14.15 -4.32
CA ARG A 99 8.17 14.04 -5.77
C ARG A 99 9.24 13.18 -6.42
N ASP A 100 10.52 13.47 -6.20
CA ASP A 100 11.63 12.77 -6.84
C ASP A 100 11.70 11.30 -6.38
N ALA A 101 11.44 11.02 -5.10
CA ALA A 101 11.30 9.65 -4.60
C ALA A 101 10.14 8.91 -5.27
N SER A 102 8.98 9.56 -5.40
CA SER A 102 7.79 8.97 -6.02
C SER A 102 7.99 8.71 -7.51
N VAL A 103 8.68 9.62 -8.22
CA VAL A 103 9.02 9.42 -9.65
C VAL A 103 9.98 8.24 -9.83
N LYS A 104 11.01 8.13 -8.97
CA LYS A 104 11.94 6.98 -9.00
C LYS A 104 11.20 5.67 -8.73
N ALA A 105 10.37 5.63 -7.68
CA ALA A 105 9.60 4.45 -7.31
C ALA A 105 8.58 4.07 -8.40
N PHE A 106 7.89 5.04 -8.99
CA PHE A 106 6.97 4.82 -10.11
C PHE A 106 7.67 4.16 -11.30
N LYS A 107 8.81 4.71 -11.73
CA LYS A 107 9.59 4.14 -12.85
C LYS A 107 10.03 2.72 -12.56
N GLN A 108 10.43 2.45 -11.32
CA GLN A 108 10.87 1.13 -10.91
C GLN A 108 9.73 0.11 -10.84
N GLU A 109 8.57 0.49 -10.31
CA GLU A 109 7.38 -0.36 -10.29
C GLU A 109 6.88 -0.67 -11.71
N MET A 110 6.90 0.33 -12.62
CA MET A 110 6.55 0.13 -14.02
C MET A 110 7.55 -0.76 -14.77
N ALA A 111 8.85 -0.61 -14.49
CA ALA A 111 9.88 -1.49 -15.04
C ALA A 111 9.72 -2.93 -14.55
N TRP A 112 9.38 -3.10 -13.26
CA TRP A 112 9.11 -4.42 -12.69
C TRP A 112 7.85 -5.07 -13.29
N ALA A 113 6.77 -4.30 -13.47
CA ALA A 113 5.58 -4.76 -14.18
C ALA A 113 5.90 -5.24 -15.61
N SER A 114 6.75 -4.49 -16.31
CA SER A 114 7.19 -4.85 -17.66
C SER A 114 8.06 -6.11 -17.67
N HIS A 115 8.92 -6.29 -16.66
CA HIS A 115 9.73 -7.49 -16.50
C HIS A 115 8.87 -8.75 -16.30
N LEU A 116 7.85 -8.65 -15.44
CA LEU A 116 6.88 -9.72 -15.22
C LEU A 116 5.93 -9.95 -16.42
N SER A 117 5.95 -9.04 -17.40
CA SER A 117 5.05 -9.07 -18.56
C SER A 117 3.57 -9.10 -18.17
N VAL A 118 3.19 -8.38 -17.10
CA VAL A 118 1.78 -8.30 -16.70
C VAL A 118 0.97 -7.57 -17.77
N PRO A 119 -0.27 -8.01 -18.05
CA PRO A 119 -1.10 -7.42 -19.11
C PRO A 119 -1.49 -5.97 -18.83
N ALA A 120 -1.66 -5.61 -17.57
CA ALA A 120 -2.02 -4.27 -17.15
C ALA A 120 -1.53 -3.94 -15.74
N VAL A 121 -1.45 -2.65 -15.45
CA VAL A 121 -1.17 -2.10 -14.13
C VAL A 121 -2.23 -1.06 -13.77
N ILE A 122 -2.84 -1.21 -12.61
CA ILE A 122 -3.76 -0.23 -12.04
C ILE A 122 -2.95 0.88 -11.35
N THR A 123 -3.24 2.11 -11.74
CA THR A 123 -2.61 3.29 -11.17
C THR A 123 -3.43 3.84 -9.99
N PRO A 124 -2.80 4.54 -9.03
CA PRO A 124 -3.54 5.27 -8.00
C PRO A 124 -4.43 6.35 -8.64
N ALA A 125 -5.47 6.75 -7.90
CA ALA A 125 -6.37 7.78 -8.39
C ALA A 125 -5.62 9.10 -8.61
N PRO A 126 -5.77 9.74 -9.79
CA PRO A 126 -5.13 11.01 -10.06
C PRO A 126 -5.69 12.09 -9.13
N LYS A 127 -4.81 12.97 -8.66
CA LYS A 127 -5.19 14.17 -7.89
C LYS A 127 -5.55 15.32 -8.83
N PHE A 128 -6.11 16.39 -8.29
CA PHE A 128 -6.16 17.67 -9.01
C PHE A 128 -4.74 18.13 -9.38
N ASP A 129 -4.57 18.70 -10.58
CA ASP A 129 -3.28 19.17 -11.11
C ASP A 129 -2.16 18.11 -11.19
N CYS A 130 -2.47 16.95 -11.78
CA CYS A 130 -1.57 15.80 -11.86
C CYS A 130 -0.64 15.80 -13.09
N PHE A 131 0.03 16.93 -13.38
CA PHE A 131 0.85 17.09 -14.59
C PHE A 131 2.00 16.09 -14.67
N ASN A 132 2.78 15.91 -13.59
CA ASN A 132 3.93 15.00 -13.59
C ASN A 132 3.46 13.54 -13.64
N PHE A 133 2.38 13.21 -12.93
CA PHE A 133 1.78 11.89 -13.03
C PHE A 133 1.38 11.56 -14.48
N ALA A 134 0.63 12.44 -15.14
CA ALA A 134 0.19 12.25 -16.52
C ALA A 134 1.39 12.18 -17.49
N HIS A 135 2.39 13.03 -17.32
CA HIS A 135 3.61 13.03 -18.13
C HIS A 135 4.37 11.70 -18.02
N HIS A 136 4.66 11.25 -16.80
CA HIS A 136 5.39 10.02 -16.56
C HIS A 136 4.59 8.79 -17.00
N LEU A 137 3.28 8.77 -16.74
CA LEU A 137 2.40 7.69 -17.19
C LEU A 137 2.39 7.58 -18.71
N ASN A 138 2.18 8.69 -19.42
CA ASN A 138 2.16 8.72 -20.89
C ASN A 138 3.50 8.24 -21.47
N HIS A 139 4.62 8.66 -20.88
CA HIS A 139 5.94 8.22 -21.30
C HIS A 139 6.14 6.70 -21.11
N THR A 140 5.74 6.15 -19.98
CA THR A 140 5.87 4.70 -19.70
C THR A 140 4.94 3.85 -20.57
N VAL A 141 3.71 4.30 -20.83
CA VAL A 141 2.76 3.56 -21.68
C VAL A 141 3.19 3.61 -23.15
N SER A 142 3.75 4.73 -23.60
CA SER A 142 4.23 4.87 -24.98
C SER A 142 5.51 4.06 -25.26
N SER A 143 6.30 3.76 -24.23
CA SER A 143 7.57 3.04 -24.35
C SER A 143 7.49 1.56 -23.95
N GLY A 144 6.45 1.17 -23.22
CA GLY A 144 6.28 -0.16 -22.66
C GLY A 144 5.18 -0.98 -23.34
N TYR A 145 5.14 -2.27 -23.02
CA TYR A 145 4.11 -3.21 -23.49
C TYR A 145 2.96 -3.38 -22.48
N VAL A 146 3.01 -2.70 -21.34
CA VAL A 146 2.06 -2.84 -20.24
C VAL A 146 0.96 -1.78 -20.35
N ASN A 147 -0.29 -2.21 -20.29
CA ASN A 147 -1.43 -1.29 -20.26
C ASN A 147 -1.57 -0.61 -18.90
N ALA A 148 -1.98 0.65 -18.86
CA ALA A 148 -2.29 1.34 -17.62
C ALA A 148 -3.81 1.48 -17.43
N TRP A 149 -4.33 0.98 -16.32
CA TRP A 149 -5.72 1.16 -15.91
C TRP A 149 -5.79 2.28 -14.89
N VAL A 150 -6.29 3.44 -15.31
CA VAL A 150 -6.39 4.60 -14.43
C VAL A 150 -7.65 4.52 -13.59
N ARG A 151 -7.49 4.40 -12.27
CA ARG A 151 -8.61 4.33 -11.33
C ARG A 151 -9.20 5.73 -11.11
N VAL A 152 -10.32 6.04 -11.74
CA VAL A 152 -11.04 7.31 -11.53
C VAL A 152 -12.27 7.09 -10.66
N PRO A 153 -12.37 7.71 -9.47
CA PRO A 153 -13.56 7.63 -8.64
C PRO A 153 -14.72 8.43 -9.26
N LEU A 154 -15.94 7.87 -9.22
CA LEU A 154 -17.14 8.55 -9.73
C LEU A 154 -17.54 9.77 -8.88
N VAL A 155 -17.23 9.73 -7.58
CA VAL A 155 -17.49 10.83 -6.65
C VAL A 155 -16.16 11.44 -6.23
N TYR A 156 -16.06 12.75 -6.40
CA TYR A 156 -14.88 13.52 -6.06
C TYR A 156 -14.95 13.98 -4.59
N ASN A 157 -14.05 13.48 -3.74
CA ASN A 157 -13.94 13.94 -2.35
C ASN A 157 -13.03 15.16 -2.26
N HIS A 158 -13.32 16.08 -1.34
CA HIS A 158 -12.52 17.30 -1.12
C HIS A 158 -11.03 17.03 -0.88
N THR A 159 -10.69 15.87 -0.29
CA THR A 159 -9.32 15.39 -0.09
C THR A 159 -8.53 15.19 -1.40
N MET A 160 -9.22 15.03 -2.54
CA MET A 160 -8.61 14.91 -3.87
C MET A 160 -8.36 16.26 -4.55
N LEU A 161 -9.00 17.35 -4.07
CA LEU A 161 -8.83 18.72 -4.58
C LEU A 161 -7.47 19.35 -4.18
N GLY A 162 -6.64 18.64 -3.43
CA GLY A 162 -5.39 19.20 -2.88
C GLY A 162 -5.61 20.20 -1.74
N GLU A 163 -6.87 20.40 -1.31
CA GLU A 163 -7.22 21.17 -0.13
C GLU A 163 -7.19 20.29 1.12
N PRO A 164 -6.58 20.75 2.24
CA PRO A 164 -6.67 20.03 3.50
C PRO A 164 -8.16 19.93 3.90
N ALA A 165 -8.58 18.75 4.36
CA ALA A 165 -9.94 18.58 4.85
C ALA A 165 -10.27 19.68 5.88
N PRO A 166 -11.44 20.34 5.79
CA PRO A 166 -11.78 21.49 6.63
C PRO A 166 -11.76 21.18 8.14
N ASP A 167 -11.76 19.89 8.50
CA ASP A 167 -11.77 19.38 9.86
C ASP A 167 -10.44 18.74 10.30
N ALA A 168 -9.36 18.83 9.51
CA ALA A 168 -8.07 18.21 9.83
C ALA A 168 -7.46 18.75 11.15
N HIS A 169 -7.78 19.98 11.54
CA HIS A 169 -7.38 20.59 12.82
C HIS A 169 -8.26 20.17 14.01
N LEU A 170 -9.41 19.54 13.74
CA LEU A 170 -10.39 19.12 14.75
C LEU A 170 -10.35 17.62 15.04
N ARG A 171 -9.62 16.85 14.22
CA ARG A 171 -9.45 15.41 14.43
C ARG A 171 -8.32 15.19 15.45
N PRO A 172 -8.61 14.68 16.66
CA PRO A 172 -7.54 14.21 17.54
C PRO A 172 -6.76 13.10 16.82
N PRO A 173 -5.43 12.98 17.06
CA PRO A 173 -4.62 11.97 16.40
C PRO A 173 -5.20 10.59 16.71
N THR A 174 -5.68 9.89 15.68
CA THR A 174 -6.10 8.49 15.79
C THR A 174 -4.88 7.66 16.11
N ILE A 175 -4.65 7.39 17.40
CA ILE A 175 -3.72 6.36 17.86
C ILE A 175 -4.35 5.02 17.50
N LEU A 176 -3.86 4.42 16.42
CA LEU A 176 -4.20 3.06 16.01
C LEU A 176 -3.42 2.07 16.90
N GLY A 177 -4.08 1.53 17.92
CA GLY A 177 -3.78 0.20 18.49
C GLY A 177 -3.71 0.10 20.03
N GLY A 178 -4.74 -0.50 20.65
CA GLY A 178 -4.65 -1.13 21.99
C GLY A 178 -5.98 -1.13 22.77
N PRO A 179 -6.44 -2.28 23.33
CA PRO A 179 -7.86 -2.55 23.57
C PRO A 179 -8.41 -1.99 24.88
N ASP A 180 -9.74 -1.89 24.89
CA ASP A 180 -10.63 -1.52 25.98
C ASP A 180 -10.19 -2.07 27.35
N LEU A 181 -9.91 -1.16 28.29
CA LEU A 181 -9.98 -1.47 29.71
C LEU A 181 -11.22 -0.78 30.27
N HIS A 182 -12.27 -1.60 30.41
CA HIS A 182 -13.36 -1.36 31.34
C HIS A 182 -12.82 -1.03 32.74
N GLY A 183 -13.59 -0.21 33.44
CA GLY A 183 -13.19 0.50 34.65
C GLY A 183 -12.58 -0.37 35.74
N VAL A 184 -11.59 0.22 36.41
CA VAL A 184 -11.26 -0.10 37.79
C VAL A 184 -11.44 1.20 38.57
N GLU A 185 -12.46 1.17 39.42
CA GLU A 185 -12.77 2.19 40.40
C GLU A 185 -11.55 2.48 41.27
N ALA A 186 -11.27 3.77 41.46
CA ALA A 186 -10.32 4.22 42.46
C ALA A 186 -10.92 3.97 43.85
N SER A 187 -10.47 2.90 44.52
CA SER A 187 -10.66 2.73 45.95
C SER A 187 -9.42 3.25 46.68
N ASP A 188 -9.65 4.40 47.29
CA ASP A 188 -8.92 5.03 48.38
C ASP A 188 -8.74 4.03 49.54
N GLU A 189 -7.50 3.80 50.00
CA GLU A 189 -7.20 3.32 51.36
C GLU A 189 -5.82 3.89 51.77
N ALA A 190 -5.89 4.76 52.78
CA ALA A 190 -4.77 5.27 53.55
C ALA A 190 -4.23 4.20 54.53
N VAL A 191 -3.22 4.61 55.31
CA VAL A 191 -2.52 3.91 56.41
C VAL A 191 -1.22 3.23 55.93
N GLY A 192 -0.04 3.46 56.49
CA GLY A 192 0.35 4.23 57.67
C GLY A 192 1.87 4.12 57.88
N ASP A 193 2.36 5.12 58.59
CA ASP A 193 3.68 5.39 59.15
C ASP A 193 4.49 4.19 59.69
N ALA A 194 5.83 4.20 59.48
CA ALA A 194 6.86 3.85 60.48
C ALA A 194 8.29 3.86 59.89
N ALA A 195 8.99 4.97 60.13
CA ALA A 195 10.31 5.12 60.76
C ALA A 195 11.48 4.11 60.53
N ASP A 196 12.63 4.75 60.24
CA ASP A 196 13.96 4.61 60.88
C ASP A 196 15.04 3.67 60.29
N GLY A 197 16.27 4.18 60.26
CA GLY A 197 17.48 3.41 59.92
C GLY A 197 18.60 4.18 59.22
N ALA A 198 19.44 4.87 60.01
CA ALA A 198 20.61 5.65 59.59
C ALA A 198 21.87 4.82 59.21
N GLY A 199 22.81 5.47 58.51
CA GLY A 199 24.24 5.11 58.35
C GLY A 199 24.64 4.87 56.89
N GLY A 200 25.65 5.49 56.27
CA GLY A 200 26.86 6.17 56.75
C GLY A 200 28.09 5.55 56.03
N GLY A 201 28.87 6.35 55.29
CA GLY A 201 30.18 5.98 54.69
C GLY A 201 30.20 6.14 53.16
N ALA A 202 30.75 7.19 52.55
CA ALA A 202 32.12 7.72 52.53
C ALA A 202 33.14 6.88 51.71
N ALA A 203 33.50 7.46 50.55
CA ALA A 203 34.85 7.58 49.96
C ALA A 203 35.51 6.43 49.17
N ALA A 204 36.10 6.87 48.05
CA ALA A 204 37.43 6.56 47.50
C ALA A 204 37.52 5.69 46.23
N SER A 205 37.96 6.39 45.18
CA SER A 205 38.80 6.01 44.04
C SER A 205 39.57 4.70 44.07
N ALA A 206 39.62 4.05 42.91
CA ALA A 206 40.84 3.63 42.21
C ALA A 206 40.57 3.59 40.70
#